data_AF-A0A445N2R2-F1
#
_entry.id   AF-A0A445N2R2-F1
#
_cell.length_a   1.000
_cell.length_b   1.000
_cell.length_c   1.000
_cell.angle_alpha   90.00
_cell.angle_beta   90.00
_cell.angle_gamma   90.00
#
_symmetry.space_group_name_H-M   'P 1'
#
loop_
_entity.id
_entity.type
_entity.pdbx_description
1 polymer ?
#
loop_
_entity_poly.entity_id
_entity_poly.type
_entity_poly.pdbx_seq_one_letter_code
_entity_poly.pdbx_strand_id
1 'polypeptide(L)'
;MFGSPEFDVEESEGRVIDIKVIRGAPCGATWKAAERLKGVPVDEARVRMGLETQFFCSANPAGWDPIYGKSPVHFAGHIHSQALGRALDSLKDNRKDR
;
A
#
# COMPACT_ATOMS: atom_id res chain seq x y z
N MET A 1 -10.66 -10.44 3.69
CA MET A 1 -11.68 -9.36 3.67
C MET A 1 -11.73 -8.77 2.27
N PHE A 2 -12.91 -8.63 1.66
CA PHE A 2 -13.04 -7.96 0.35
C PHE A 2 -12.60 -6.48 0.46
N GLY A 3 -11.85 -5.98 -0.52
CA GLY A 3 -11.42 -4.58 -0.62
C GLY A 3 -10.12 -4.16 0.10
N SER A 4 -9.61 -4.91 1.09
CA SER A 4 -8.33 -4.58 1.75
C SER A 4 -7.16 -5.18 0.96
N PRO A 5 -6.25 -4.43 0.34
CA PRO A 5 -5.19 -5.01 -0.49
C PRO A 5 -4.27 -5.94 0.30
N GLU A 6 -3.54 -6.76 -0.43
CA GLU A 6 -2.62 -7.77 0.09
C GLU A 6 -1.41 -7.86 -0.82
N PHE A 7 -0.23 -7.88 -0.20
CA PHE A 7 1.05 -7.72 -0.85
C PHE A 7 2.00 -8.80 -0.41
N ASP A 8 2.80 -9.26 -1.37
CA ASP A 8 4.04 -9.98 -1.14
C ASP A 8 5.18 -9.06 -1.58
N VAL A 9 6.17 -8.86 -0.72
CA VAL A 9 7.18 -7.80 -0.86
C VAL A 9 8.56 -8.43 -0.92
N GLU A 10 9.35 -8.02 -1.90
CA GLU A 10 10.75 -8.38 -2.01
C GLU A 10 11.61 -7.17 -1.67
N GLU A 11 12.67 -7.40 -0.89
CA GLU A 11 13.50 -6.36 -0.31
C GLU A 11 14.97 -6.79 -0.33
N SER A 12 15.85 -5.84 -0.61
CA SER A 12 17.30 -6.03 -0.57
C SER A 12 17.97 -4.73 -0.13
N GLU A 13 18.92 -4.84 0.81
CA GLU A 13 19.75 -3.73 1.29
C GLU A 13 18.97 -2.48 1.76
N GLY A 14 17.84 -2.68 2.42
CA GLY A 14 16.97 -1.62 2.92
C GLY A 14 16.02 -1.03 1.86
N ARG A 15 15.93 -1.63 0.67
CA ARG A 15 15.16 -1.10 -0.46
C ARG A 15 14.19 -2.13 -1.03
N VAL A 16 13.01 -1.65 -1.41
CA VAL A 16 12.01 -2.46 -2.09
C VAL A 16 12.50 -2.84 -3.49
N ILE A 17 12.59 -4.13 -3.78
CA ILE A 17 12.94 -4.66 -5.10
C ILE A 17 11.68 -4.84 -5.95
N ASP A 18 10.66 -5.48 -5.37
CA ASP A 18 9.38 -5.68 -6.02
C ASP A 18 8.24 -5.76 -4.99
N ILE A 19 7.02 -5.47 -5.44
CA ILE A 19 5.80 -5.67 -4.67
C ILE A 19 4.81 -6.41 -5.57
N LYS A 20 4.60 -7.68 -5.28
CA LYS A 20 3.58 -8.49 -5.93
C LYS A 20 2.23 -8.25 -5.24
N VAL A 21 1.27 -7.78 -6.01
CA VAL A 21 -0.11 -7.58 -5.54
C VAL A 21 -0.85 -8.91 -5.59
N ILE A 22 -1.07 -9.53 -4.42
CA ILE A 22 -1.87 -10.76 -4.28
C ILE A 22 -3.35 -10.43 -4.46
N ARG A 23 -3.77 -9.28 -3.92
CA ARG A 23 -5.15 -8.80 -4.03
C ARG A 23 -5.17 -7.27 -3.98
N GLY A 24 -5.91 -6.65 -4.90
CA GLY A 24 -5.94 -5.20 -5.05
C GLY A 24 -7.34 -4.59 -5.12
N ALA A 25 -7.39 -3.27 -5.19
CA ALA A 25 -8.59 -2.49 -5.40
C ALA A 25 -9.03 -2.57 -6.88
N PRO A 26 -10.32 -2.76 -7.18
CA PRO A 26 -10.80 -3.04 -8.53
C PRO A 26 -10.54 -1.92 -9.55
N CYS A 27 -10.29 -0.69 -9.10
CA CYS A 27 -9.96 0.44 -9.96
C CYS A 27 -8.52 0.42 -10.52
N GLY A 28 -7.68 -0.54 -10.11
CA GLY A 28 -6.30 -0.66 -10.59
C GLY A 28 -5.26 0.13 -9.79
N ALA A 29 -5.69 0.98 -8.84
CA ALA A 29 -4.79 1.86 -8.09
C ALA A 29 -3.70 1.09 -7.33
N THR A 30 -4.01 -0.10 -6.81
CA THR A 30 -3.06 -0.93 -6.05
C THR A 30 -1.85 -1.33 -6.88
N TRP A 31 -2.05 -1.77 -8.12
CA TRP A 31 -0.94 -2.18 -9.00
C TRP A 31 -0.10 -0.98 -9.43
N LYS A 32 -0.74 0.13 -9.82
CA LYS A 32 -0.02 1.37 -10.18
C LYS A 32 0.79 1.91 -9.01
N ALA A 33 0.25 1.86 -7.79
CA ALA A 33 0.97 2.28 -6.60
C ALA A 33 2.16 1.37 -6.31
N ALA A 34 1.98 0.04 -6.36
CA ALA A 34 3.05 -0.94 -6.15
C ALA A 34 4.24 -0.75 -7.12
N GLU A 35 3.97 -0.47 -8.40
CA GLU A 35 5.01 -0.19 -9.41
C GLU A 35 5.90 1.01 -9.03
N ARG A 36 5.33 2.05 -8.40
CA ARG A 36 6.07 3.26 -7.99
C ARG A 36 6.98 3.06 -6.79
N LEU A 37 6.85 1.93 -6.09
CA LEU A 37 7.62 1.65 -4.88
C LEU A 37 8.95 0.94 -5.16
N LYS A 38 9.24 0.54 -6.41
CA LYS A 38 10.53 -0.06 -6.75
C LYS A 38 11.68 0.92 -6.45
N GLY A 39 12.66 0.45 -5.68
CA GLY A 39 13.82 1.22 -5.23
C GLY A 39 13.58 2.15 -4.04
N VAL A 40 12.33 2.27 -3.56
CA VAL A 40 12.00 3.11 -2.39
C VAL A 40 12.57 2.47 -1.12
N PRO A 41 13.16 3.28 -0.21
CA PRO A 41 13.55 2.82 1.12
C PRO A 41 12.39 2.17 1.88
N VAL A 42 12.64 1.05 2.55
CA VAL A 42 11.59 0.24 3.20
C VAL A 42 10.88 1.01 4.32
N ASP A 43 11.60 1.87 5.03
CA ASP A 43 11.09 2.75 6.07
C ASP A 43 10.12 3.83 5.52
N GLU A 44 10.34 4.29 4.29
CA GLU A 44 9.46 5.23 3.59
C GLU A 44 8.32 4.55 2.83
N ALA A 45 8.48 3.28 2.45
CA ALA A 45 7.58 2.54 1.58
C ALA A 45 6.11 2.58 2.06
N ARG A 46 5.88 2.47 3.38
CA ARG A 46 4.54 2.54 3.96
C ARG A 46 3.82 3.87 3.69
N VAL A 47 4.52 4.99 3.84
CA VAL A 47 3.96 6.32 3.58
C VAL A 47 3.78 6.50 2.07
N ARG A 48 4.77 6.10 1.28
CA ARG A 48 4.74 6.21 -0.17
C ARG A 48 3.56 5.45 -0.78
N MET A 49 3.29 4.22 -0.35
CA MET A 49 2.14 3.44 -0.80
C MET A 49 0.82 4.18 -0.62
N GLY A 50 0.63 4.83 0.53
CA GLY A 50 -0.58 5.59 0.80
C GLY A 50 -0.75 6.80 -0.13
N LEU A 51 0.36 7.50 -0.44
CA LEU A 51 0.37 8.65 -1.35
C LEU A 51 0.11 8.24 -2.80
N GLU A 52 0.83 7.23 -3.30
CA GLU A 52 0.69 6.73 -4.67
C GLU A 52 -0.72 6.15 -4.89
N THR A 53 -1.27 5.45 -3.89
CA THR A 53 -2.65 4.96 -3.95
C THR A 53 -3.63 6.11 -4.11
N GLN A 54 -3.49 7.20 -3.34
CA GLN A 54 -4.36 8.38 -3.46
C GLN A 54 -4.28 9.00 -4.86
N PHE A 55 -3.07 9.08 -5.42
CA PHE A 55 -2.82 9.64 -6.74
C PHE A 55 -3.48 8.82 -7.86
N PHE A 56 -3.45 7.49 -7.78
CA PHE A 56 -4.03 6.61 -8.81
C PHE A 56 -5.48 6.17 -8.55
N CYS A 57 -6.06 6.54 -7.41
CA CYS A 57 -7.43 6.17 -7.06
C CYS A 57 -8.43 6.88 -7.98
N SER A 58 -9.46 6.15 -8.42
CA SER A 58 -10.57 6.71 -9.19
C SER A 58 -11.73 7.23 -8.31
N ALA A 59 -11.62 7.11 -6.99
CA ALA A 59 -12.66 7.61 -6.08
C ALA A 59 -12.66 9.14 -6.05
N ASN A 60 -13.82 9.75 -5.77
CA ASN A 60 -13.94 11.20 -5.75
C ASN A 60 -13.08 11.81 -4.61
N PRO A 61 -12.03 12.60 -4.92
CA PRO A 61 -11.17 13.19 -3.89
C PRO A 61 -11.87 14.27 -3.06
N ALA A 62 -12.91 14.90 -3.61
CA ALA A 62 -13.71 15.93 -2.96
C ALA A 62 -14.94 15.37 -2.21
N GLY A 63 -15.23 14.07 -2.34
CA GLY A 63 -16.34 13.46 -1.63
C GLY A 63 -16.03 13.40 -0.15
N TRP A 64 -16.66 14.22 0.68
CA TRP A 64 -16.47 14.14 2.13
C TRP A 64 -17.32 13.04 2.73
N ASP A 65 -16.71 12.10 3.44
CA ASP A 65 -17.44 11.07 4.19
C ASP A 65 -17.68 11.55 5.64
N PRO A 66 -18.94 11.74 6.07
CA PRO A 66 -19.25 12.18 7.43
C PRO A 66 -18.95 11.15 8.51
N ILE A 67 -18.79 9.87 8.18
CA ILE A 67 -18.44 8.80 9.14
C ILE A 67 -16.94 8.82 9.43
N TYR A 68 -16.11 8.95 8.38
CA TYR A 68 -14.65 8.85 8.50
C TYR A 68 -13.94 10.21 8.58
N GLY A 69 -14.67 11.32 8.36
CA GLY A 69 -14.13 12.68 8.39
C GLY A 69 -13.01 12.89 7.38
N LYS A 70 -13.02 12.14 6.28
CA LYS A 70 -12.01 12.14 5.22
C LYS A 70 -12.67 11.76 3.90
N SER A 71 -12.03 12.10 2.79
CA SER A 71 -12.53 11.65 1.49
C SER A 71 -12.17 10.18 1.19
N PRO A 72 -12.93 9.49 0.33
CA PRO A 72 -12.68 8.11 -0.06
C PRO A 72 -11.25 7.83 -0.52
N VAL A 73 -10.58 8.80 -1.17
CA VAL A 73 -9.18 8.63 -1.59
C VAL A 73 -8.23 8.54 -0.39
N HIS A 74 -8.42 9.36 0.64
CA HIS A 74 -7.62 9.31 1.86
C HIS A 74 -7.86 7.99 2.61
N PHE A 75 -9.11 7.51 2.62
CA PHE A 75 -9.43 6.21 3.18
C PHE A 75 -8.71 5.08 2.40
N ALA A 76 -8.76 5.10 1.07
CA ALA A 76 -8.06 4.14 0.23
C ALA A 76 -6.54 4.16 0.51
N GLY A 77 -5.92 5.34 0.55
CA GLY A 77 -4.51 5.49 0.88
C GLY A 77 -4.14 4.95 2.26
N HIS A 78 -4.98 5.21 3.27
CA HIS A 78 -4.78 4.68 4.61
C HIS A 78 -4.81 3.15 4.62
N ILE A 79 -5.81 2.53 4.00
CA ILE A 79 -5.96 1.07 3.95
C ILE A 79 -4.78 0.41 3.22
N HIS A 80 -4.29 1.00 2.11
CA HIS A 80 -3.13 0.48 1.37
C HIS A 80 -1.84 0.62 2.19
N SER A 81 -1.65 1.75 2.87
CA SER A 81 -0.51 1.96 3.77
C SER A 81 -0.49 0.94 4.90
N GLN A 82 -1.64 0.64 5.51
CA GLN A 82 -1.74 -0.38 6.57
C GLN A 82 -1.45 -1.78 6.04
N ALA A 83 -1.99 -2.13 4.87
CA ALA A 83 -1.76 -3.43 4.26
C ALA A 83 -0.29 -3.66 3.90
N LEU A 84 0.40 -2.66 3.33
CA LEU A 84 1.82 -2.77 3.05
C LEU A 84 2.64 -2.87 4.35
N GLY A 85 2.28 -2.10 5.38
CA GLY A 85 2.91 -2.18 6.69
C GLY A 85 2.89 -3.62 7.25
N ARG A 86 1.73 -4.28 7.19
CA ARG A 86 1.60 -5.69 7.62
C ARG A 86 2.51 -6.63 6.82
N ALA A 87 2.59 -6.46 5.50
CA ALA A 87 3.48 -7.28 4.67
C ALA A 87 4.96 -7.09 5.04
N LEU A 88 5.37 -5.83 5.27
CA LEU A 88 6.74 -5.50 5.70
C LEU A 88 7.08 -6.04 7.10
N ASP A 89 6.10 -6.05 8.01
CA ASP A 89 6.31 -6.60 9.35
C ASP A 89 6.42 -8.13 9.31
N SER A 90 5.58 -8.82 8.52
CA SER A 90 5.71 -10.26 8.28
C SER A 90 7.07 -10.66 7.67
N LEU A 91 7.64 -9.82 6.80
CA LEU A 91 8.99 -10.04 6.26
C LEU A 91 10.09 -10.00 7.33
N LYS A 92 9.92 -9.16 8.36
CA LYS A 92 10.90 -9.05 9.46
C LYS A 92 10.82 -10.27 10.36
N ASP A 93 9.63 -10.78 10.63
CA ASP A 93 9.45 -11.96 11.47
C ASP A 93 10.00 -13.22 10.78
N ASN A 94 9.72 -13.39 9.48
CA ASN A 94 10.31 -14.46 8.67
C ASN A 94 11.85 -14.42 8.59
N ARG A 95 12.47 -13.28 8.87
CA ARG A 95 13.93 -13.12 8.93
C ARG A 95 14.53 -13.47 10.29
N LYS A 96 13.76 -13.40 11.37
CA LYS A 96 14.24 -13.81 12.71
C LYS A 96 14.32 -15.33 12.84
N ASP A 97 13.55 -16.05 12.03
CA ASP A 97 13.48 -17.52 12.03
C ASP A 97 14.47 -18.19 11.05
N ARG A 98 15.31 -17.41 10.35
CA ARG A 98 16.34 -17.89 9.40
C ARG A 98 17.74 -17.61 9.92
#